data_AF-A0A6B3GUC3-F1
#
_entry.id   AF-A0A6B3GUC3-F1
#
_cell.length_a   1.000
_cell.length_b   1.000
_cell.length_c   1.000
_cell.angle_alpha   90.00
_cell.angle_beta   90.00
_cell.angle_gamma   90.00
#
_symmetry.space_group_name_H-M   'P 1'
#
loop_
_entity.id
_entity.type
_entity.pdbx_description
1 polymer ?
#
loop_
_entity_poly.entity_id
_entity_poly.type
_entity_poly.pdbx_seq_one_letter_code
_entity_poly.pdbx_strand_id
1 'polypeptide(L)'
;MSDASSTLVPSPASGGLLASLDPLLRPWLPRQRWFAGKGRPVTGFTLVAATELLPGGPSGQDGPGLLHLLVRAQQPAGPGPGAATDPGDTYQLLIGVRRTLPPRLAPALIGR
;
A
#
# COMPACT_ATOMS: atom_id res chain seq x y z
N MET A 1 21.43 -5.88 19.50
CA MET A 1 20.74 -4.80 18.77
C MET A 1 19.34 -5.32 18.44
N SER A 2 18.34 -4.89 19.20
CA SER A 2 16.94 -5.28 18.96
C SER A 2 16.39 -4.38 17.85
N ASP A 3 16.09 -4.97 16.71
CA ASP A 3 15.30 -4.32 15.65
C ASP A 3 13.84 -4.33 16.10
N ALA A 4 13.29 -3.16 16.45
CA ALA A 4 11.93 -3.05 16.94
C ALA A 4 10.98 -2.89 15.75
N SER A 5 10.55 -4.00 15.14
CA SER A 5 9.42 -3.97 14.22
C SER A 5 8.15 -3.57 14.99
N SER A 6 7.42 -2.58 14.49
CA SER A 6 6.19 -2.09 15.12
C SER A 6 4.99 -2.35 14.21
N THR A 7 3.93 -2.90 14.77
CA THR A 7 2.67 -3.15 14.05
C THR A 7 1.66 -2.08 14.39
N LEU A 8 1.18 -1.39 13.35
CA LEU A 8 0.07 -0.45 13.41
C LEU A 8 -1.23 -1.18 13.03
N VAL A 9 -2.10 -1.34 14.02
CA VAL A 9 -3.51 -1.66 13.79
C VAL A 9 -4.25 -0.42 13.29
N PRO A 10 -5.43 -0.54 12.66
CA PRO A 10 -6.22 0.63 12.25
C PRO A 10 -6.42 1.60 13.43
N SER A 11 -5.82 2.79 13.29
CA SER A 11 -5.72 3.86 14.28
C SER A 11 -5.63 5.18 13.50
N PRO A 12 -5.93 6.36 14.08
CA PRO A 12 -5.78 7.64 13.40
C PRO A 12 -4.40 7.84 12.73
N ALA A 13 -3.30 7.37 13.33
CA ALA A 13 -1.96 7.42 12.73
C ALA A 13 -1.87 6.57 11.44
N SER A 14 -2.46 5.37 11.47
CA SER A 14 -2.58 4.46 10.32
C SER A 14 -3.49 5.03 9.24
N GLY A 15 -4.47 5.86 9.62
CA GLY A 15 -5.30 6.66 8.70
C GLY A 15 -4.48 7.69 7.93
N GLY A 16 -3.55 8.39 8.60
CA GLY A 16 -2.62 9.33 7.96
C GLY A 16 -1.66 8.66 6.97
N LEU A 17 -1.17 7.46 7.31
CA LEU A 17 -0.37 6.64 6.41
C LEU A 17 -1.16 6.26 5.14
N LEU A 18 -2.38 5.75 5.31
CA LEU A 18 -3.21 5.35 4.17
C LEU A 18 -3.58 6.55 3.29
N ALA A 19 -3.92 7.69 3.89
CA ALA A 19 -4.23 8.93 3.16
C ALA A 19 -3.04 9.40 2.30
N SER A 20 -1.80 9.19 2.77
CA SER A 20 -0.58 9.54 2.02
C SER A 20 -0.31 8.56 0.87
N LEU A 21 -0.65 7.27 1.05
CA LEU A 21 -0.37 6.23 0.06
C LEU A 21 -1.47 6.06 -1.00
N ASP A 22 -2.75 6.33 -0.67
CA ASP A 22 -3.89 6.20 -1.59
C ASP A 22 -3.61 6.81 -2.97
N PRO A 23 -3.21 8.10 -3.10
CA PRO A 23 -3.03 8.71 -4.42
C PRO A 23 -1.90 8.06 -5.25
N LEU A 24 -0.94 7.40 -4.60
CA LEU A 24 0.17 6.71 -5.28
C LEU A 24 -0.23 5.29 -5.68
N LEU A 25 -0.93 4.57 -4.79
CA LEU A 25 -1.35 3.19 -4.99
C LEU A 25 -2.50 3.09 -6.00
N ARG A 26 -3.42 4.05 -6.02
CA ARG A 26 -4.62 4.02 -6.89
C ARG A 26 -4.30 3.93 -8.39
N PRO A 27 -3.34 4.69 -8.94
CA PRO A 27 -2.91 4.51 -10.32
C PRO A 27 -1.89 3.38 -10.51
N TRP A 28 -1.11 3.02 -9.49
CA TRP A 28 -0.04 2.02 -9.60
C TRP A 28 -0.55 0.57 -9.52
N LEU A 29 -1.43 0.27 -8.57
CA LEU A 29 -1.89 -1.09 -8.29
C LEU A 29 -2.61 -1.72 -9.49
N PRO A 30 -3.54 -1.04 -10.19
CA PRO A 30 -4.22 -1.63 -11.34
C PRO A 30 -3.31 -1.92 -12.54
N ARG A 31 -2.09 -1.36 -12.59
CA ARG A 31 -1.10 -1.65 -13.65
C ARG A 31 -0.35 -2.96 -13.42
N GLN A 32 -0.40 -3.50 -12.21
CA GLN A 32 0.33 -4.72 -11.86
C GLN A 32 -0.30 -5.95 -12.52
N ARG A 33 0.52 -6.87 -13.04
CA ARG A 33 0.04 -8.07 -13.73
C ARG A 33 -0.75 -9.02 -12.81
N TRP A 34 -0.43 -9.00 -11.52
CA TRP A 34 -1.05 -9.83 -10.47
C TRP A 34 -2.29 -9.19 -9.84
N PHE A 35 -2.69 -7.98 -10.23
CA PHE A 35 -3.91 -7.35 -9.74
C PHE A 35 -5.14 -8.08 -10.31
N ALA A 36 -5.99 -8.62 -9.43
CA ALA A 36 -7.14 -9.45 -9.82
C ALA A 36 -8.36 -8.61 -10.28
N GLY A 37 -8.50 -7.39 -9.76
CA GLY A 37 -9.65 -6.50 -10.02
C GLY A 37 -9.69 -5.80 -11.38
N LYS A 38 -9.13 -6.40 -12.44
CA LYS A 38 -8.99 -5.76 -13.77
C LYS A 38 -10.33 -5.32 -14.35
N GLY A 39 -10.31 -4.26 -15.15
CA GLY A 39 -11.50 -3.72 -15.81
C GLY A 39 -12.43 -2.90 -14.89
N ARG A 40 -12.22 -2.92 -13.57
CA ARG A 40 -12.93 -2.06 -12.62
C ARG A 40 -12.00 -0.98 -12.05
N PRO A 41 -12.48 0.26 -11.86
CA PRO A 41 -11.67 1.29 -11.22
C PRO A 41 -11.47 0.98 -9.73
N VAL A 42 -10.29 1.33 -9.20
CA VAL A 42 -10.06 1.34 -7.75
C VAL A 42 -10.54 2.67 -7.19
N THR A 43 -11.56 2.61 -6.34
CA THR A 43 -12.22 3.78 -5.75
C THR A 43 -11.68 4.15 -4.37
N GLY A 44 -10.76 3.37 -3.82
CA GLY A 44 -10.10 3.68 -2.56
C GLY A 44 -9.45 2.43 -1.97
N PHE A 45 -8.96 2.58 -0.75
CA PHE A 45 -8.36 1.49 0.00
C PHE A 45 -8.89 1.46 1.43
N THR A 46 -8.89 0.26 2.01
CA THR A 46 -9.00 0.08 3.47
C THR A 46 -7.70 -0.53 3.97
N LEU A 47 -7.09 0.06 4.99
CA LEU A 47 -5.92 -0.51 5.63
C LEU A 47 -6.36 -1.67 6.52
N VAL A 48 -5.85 -2.87 6.23
CA VAL A 48 -6.09 -4.07 7.03
C VAL A 48 -5.02 -4.18 8.11
N ALA A 49 -3.75 -3.99 7.74
CA ALA A 49 -2.62 -3.95 8.66
C ALA A 49 -1.46 -3.16 8.04
N ALA A 50 -0.66 -2.53 8.90
CA ALA A 50 0.64 -1.98 8.53
C ALA A 50 1.69 -2.38 9.56
N THR A 51 2.82 -2.90 9.11
CA THR A 51 3.96 -3.21 9.97
C THR A 51 5.19 -2.51 9.43
N GLU A 52 5.85 -1.73 10.28
CA GLU A 52 7.16 -1.17 9.97
C GLU A 52 8.21 -2.24 10.22
N LEU A 53 8.80 -2.75 9.13
CA LEU A 53 9.83 -3.78 9.17
C LEU A 53 11.21 -3.18 9.38
N LEU A 54 11.45 -2.01 8.77
CA LEU A 54 12.66 -1.22 8.97
C LEU A 54 12.24 0.24 9.17
N PRO A 55 12.52 0.83 10.34
CA PRO A 55 12.17 2.21 10.60
C PRO A 55 12.80 3.18 9.61
N GLY A 56 11.99 4.06 9.03
CA GLY A 56 12.51 5.16 8.23
C GLY A 56 13.04 6.27 9.13
N GLY A 57 14.25 6.77 8.89
CA GLY A 57 14.70 8.01 9.53
C GLY A 57 13.76 9.17 9.19
N PRO A 58 13.52 10.14 10.11
CA PRO A 58 12.53 11.22 9.94
C PRO A 58 12.77 12.09 8.69
N SER A 59 14.00 12.05 8.18
CA SER A 59 14.39 12.75 6.98
C SER A 59 14.78 11.81 5.84
N GLY A 60 14.79 10.48 6.00
CA GLY A 60 15.36 9.55 5.02
C GLY A 60 16.87 9.73 4.78
N GLN A 61 17.55 10.51 5.63
CA GLN A 61 19.02 10.62 5.67
C GLN A 61 19.65 9.39 6.32
N ASP A 62 18.94 8.75 7.25
CA ASP A 62 19.45 7.63 8.05
C ASP A 62 19.32 6.27 7.36
N GLY A 63 18.70 6.23 6.17
CA GLY A 63 18.52 5.00 5.39
C GLY A 63 17.11 4.86 4.80
N PRO A 64 16.87 3.81 3.98
CA PRO A 64 15.54 3.48 3.51
C PRO A 64 14.67 2.92 4.65
N GLY A 65 13.40 3.29 4.68
CA GLY A 65 12.38 2.60 5.49
C GLY A 65 11.72 1.47 4.69
N LEU A 66 11.13 0.50 5.40
CA LEU A 66 10.37 -0.59 4.80
C LEU A 66 9.07 -0.84 5.56
N LEU A 67 7.95 -0.75 4.83
CA LEU A 67 6.62 -1.05 5.33
C LEU A 67 6.08 -2.34 4.70
N HIS A 68 5.49 -3.20 5.51
CA HIS A 68 4.65 -4.31 5.08
C HIS A 68 3.20 -3.92 5.26
N LEU A 69 2.44 -3.88 4.15
CA LEU A 69 1.06 -3.43 4.14
C LEU A 69 0.14 -4.54 3.67
N LEU A 70 -0.97 -4.69 4.39
CA LEU A 70 -2.15 -5.39 3.91
C LEU A 70 -3.23 -4.33 3.63
N VAL A 71 -3.58 -4.17 2.36
CA VAL A 71 -4.57 -3.18 1.91
C VAL A 71 -5.67 -3.86 1.12
N ARG A 72 -6.92 -3.52 1.43
CA ARG A 72 -8.08 -3.94 0.65
C ARG A 72 -8.37 -2.91 -0.42
N ALA A 73 -8.37 -3.32 -1.69
CA ALA A 73 -8.73 -2.44 -2.79
C ALA A 73 -10.25 -2.36 -2.92
N GLN A 74 -10.79 -1.16 -2.76
CA GLN A 74 -12.22 -0.93 -2.94
C GLN A 74 -12.49 -0.72 -4.43
N GLN A 75 -13.46 -1.46 -4.95
CA GLN A 75 -13.93 -1.32 -6.32
C GLN A 75 -15.46 -1.34 -6.32
N PRO A 76 -16.12 -0.72 -7.30
CA PRO A 76 -17.56 -0.84 -7.44
C PRO A 76 -17.98 -2.30 -7.58
N ALA A 77 -19.17 -2.61 -7.06
CA ALA A 77 -19.82 -3.89 -7.29
C ALA A 77 -19.77 -4.25 -8.78
N GLY A 78 -19.35 -5.47 -9.09
CA GLY A 78 -19.39 -5.99 -10.46
C GLY A 78 -20.84 -6.14 -10.98
N PRO A 79 -21.03 -6.26 -12.30
CA PRO A 79 -22.32 -6.63 -12.85
C PRO A 79 -22.60 -8.12 -12.56
N GLY A 80 -23.47 -8.43 -11.61
CA GLY A 80 -23.91 -9.80 -11.34
C GLY A 80 -24.64 -9.98 -10.00
N PRO A 81 -25.51 -11.00 -9.88
CA PRO A 81 -26.13 -11.35 -8.61
C PRO A 81 -25.05 -11.74 -7.58
N GLY A 82 -25.01 -11.06 -6.43
CA GLY A 82 -24.01 -11.25 -5.37
C GLY A 82 -22.87 -10.23 -5.33
N ALA A 83 -22.79 -9.32 -6.31
CA ALA A 83 -21.70 -8.35 -6.40
C ALA A 83 -21.77 -7.18 -5.40
N ALA A 84 -22.95 -6.90 -4.84
CA ALA A 84 -23.15 -5.81 -3.89
C ALA A 84 -22.47 -6.03 -2.53
N THR A 85 -21.98 -7.23 -2.24
CA THR A 85 -21.42 -7.62 -0.94
C THR A 85 -19.92 -7.93 -0.96
N ASP A 86 -19.26 -7.84 -2.11
CA ASP A 86 -17.81 -8.10 -2.18
C ASP A 86 -17.04 -6.91 -1.58
N PRO A 87 -16.35 -7.08 -0.44
CA PRO A 87 -15.61 -6.00 0.17
C PRO A 87 -14.33 -5.62 -0.61
N GLY A 88 -13.97 -6.39 -1.64
CA GLY A 88 -12.78 -6.21 -2.46
C GLY A 88 -11.60 -7.08 -2.02
N ASP A 89 -10.66 -7.30 -2.95
CA ASP A 89 -9.48 -8.12 -2.73
C ASP A 89 -8.49 -7.44 -1.76
N THR A 90 -7.83 -8.26 -0.94
CA THR A 90 -6.75 -7.81 -0.04
C THR A 90 -5.39 -8.13 -0.66
N TYR A 91 -4.53 -7.13 -0.76
CA TYR A 91 -3.21 -7.21 -1.34
C TYR A 91 -2.13 -7.01 -0.29
N GLN A 92 -1.09 -7.83 -0.37
CA GLN A 92 0.12 -7.71 0.44
C GLN A 92 1.20 -6.97 -0.34
N LEU A 93 1.68 -5.85 0.21
CA LEU A 93 2.69 -4.99 -0.41
C LEU A 93 3.88 -4.79 0.52
N LEU A 94 5.08 -4.77 -0.06
CA LEU A 94 6.30 -4.31 0.61
C LEU A 94 6.70 -2.96 -0.01
N ILE A 95 6.59 -1.88 0.77
CA ILE A 95 6.84 -0.52 0.30
C ILE A 95 8.13 0.00 0.91
N GLY A 96 9.14 0.20 0.05
CA GLY A 96 10.36 0.90 0.41
C GLY A 96 10.18 2.41 0.33
N VAL A 97 10.45 3.12 1.43
CA VAL A 97 10.38 4.58 1.50
C VAL A 97 11.80 5.14 1.53
N ARG A 98 12.15 6.00 0.57
CA ARG A 98 13.50 6.54 0.44
C ARG A 98 13.56 7.76 -0.47
N ARG A 99 14.51 8.67 -0.20
CA ARG A 99 14.71 9.92 -0.95
C ARG A 99 15.09 9.71 -2.43
N THR A 100 16.04 8.81 -2.71
CA THR A 100 16.64 8.71 -4.06
C THR A 100 16.58 7.28 -4.60
N LEU A 101 15.60 6.95 -5.45
CA LEU A 101 15.41 5.62 -6.09
C LEU A 101 16.66 5.16 -6.86
N PRO A 102 17.28 3.97 -6.59
CA PRO A 102 18.46 3.56 -7.33
C PRO A 102 17.98 3.07 -8.71
N PRO A 103 18.79 3.19 -9.77
CA PRO A 103 18.35 2.83 -11.13
C PRO A 103 17.75 1.42 -11.25
N ARG A 104 18.31 0.45 -10.54
CA ARG A 104 17.81 -0.94 -10.51
C ARG A 104 16.38 -1.11 -9.98
N LEU A 105 15.86 -0.16 -9.21
CA LEU A 105 14.49 -0.18 -8.69
C LEU A 105 13.55 0.75 -9.47
N ALA A 106 14.01 1.41 -10.54
CA ALA A 106 13.17 2.31 -11.33
C ALA A 106 11.82 1.69 -11.79
N PRO A 107 11.75 0.42 -12.22
CA PRO A 107 10.49 -0.21 -12.59
C PRO A 107 9.51 -0.43 -11.43
N ALA A 108 10.01 -0.39 -10.18
CA ALA A 108 9.22 -0.58 -8.96
C ALA A 108 8.74 0.74 -8.36
N LEU A 109 8.94 1.88 -9.03
CA LEU A 109 8.45 3.17 -8.56
C LEU A 109 6.92 3.15 -8.44
N ILE A 110 6.42 3.38 -7.24
CA ILE A 110 4.99 3.56 -6.96
C ILE A 110 4.60 5.04 -7.17
N GLY A 111 5.36 5.95 -6.56
CA GLY A 111 5.11 7.39 -6.61
C GLY A 111 6.10 8.18 -5.76
N ARG A 112 5.86 9.49 -5.61
CA ARG A 112 6.65 10.43 -4.80
C ARG A 112 5.72 11.33 -4.01
#